data_AF-A0A077NBX5-F1
#
_entry.id   AF-A0A077NBX5-F1
#
_cell.length_a   1.000
_cell.length_b   1.000
_cell.length_c   1.000
_cell.angle_alpha   90.00
_cell.angle_beta   90.00
_cell.angle_gamma   90.00
#
_symmetry.space_group_name_H-M   'P 1'
#
loop_
_entity.id
_entity.type
_entity.pdbx_description
1 polymer ?
#
loop_
_entity_poly.entity_id
_entity_poly.type
_entity_poly.pdbx_seq_one_letter_code
_entity_poly.pdbx_strand_id
1 'polypeptide(L)'
;MASRRNRQKAAVTTRKQSRQAENRYQTSLQKIAQAVGNIVKGSYDGSNDSVTEILAALDSYSELITPWAQRVAQNFALDINRQDEKIWRQHSQQISRELRHLVDKAPVGQVMRSIVEEQIQYIKSLPIEAADRVYDIHNRAIETVVTGGRTEPFAKEIAASGEVAVSRAKLIARTEAGRAQTALTQARAQSVGSAGYIWRTAEDGDVRGSHQKMEGQFVEWAKPPTLDSMTGHAGTLPNCRCYCEVVIPED
;
A
#
# COMPACT_ATOMS: atom_id res chain seq x y z
N MET A 1 -17.97 -46.15 -18.31
CA MET A 1 -17.15 -44.93 -18.37
C MET A 1 -17.91 -43.81 -17.65
N ALA A 2 -17.63 -43.60 -16.37
CA ALA A 2 -18.32 -42.58 -15.58
C ALA A 2 -17.58 -41.24 -15.69
N SER A 3 -18.37 -40.21 -15.98
CA SER A 3 -18.00 -38.80 -16.17
C SER A 3 -17.04 -38.29 -15.08
N ARG A 4 -15.86 -37.82 -15.51
CA ARG A 4 -14.99 -36.94 -14.72
C ARG A 4 -15.74 -35.62 -14.50
N ARG A 5 -16.57 -35.56 -13.45
CA ARG A 5 -17.00 -34.29 -12.87
C ARG A 5 -15.74 -33.51 -12.56
N ASN A 6 -15.57 -32.38 -13.25
CA ASN A 6 -14.56 -31.37 -12.97
C ASN A 6 -14.83 -30.86 -11.54
N ARG A 7 -14.26 -31.51 -10.52
CA ARG A 7 -14.27 -31.00 -9.14
C ARG A 7 -13.41 -29.75 -9.18
N GLN A 8 -14.03 -28.58 -9.14
CA GLN A 8 -13.29 -27.34 -8.93
C GLN A 8 -12.56 -27.48 -7.58
N LYS A 9 -11.23 -27.35 -7.60
CA LYS A 9 -10.43 -27.23 -6.37
C LYS A 9 -11.04 -26.14 -5.50
N ALA A 10 -11.10 -26.37 -4.18
CA ALA A 10 -11.56 -25.33 -3.27
C ALA A 10 -10.66 -24.09 -3.42
N ALA A 11 -11.26 -22.93 -3.63
CA ALA A 11 -10.57 -21.69 -3.88
C ALA A 11 -11.07 -20.57 -2.97
N VAL A 12 -10.14 -19.74 -2.48
CA VAL A 12 -10.46 -18.56 -1.66
C VAL A 12 -10.19 -17.31 -2.48
N THR A 13 -11.25 -16.57 -2.80
CA THR A 13 -11.14 -15.37 -3.64
C THR A 13 -10.98 -14.14 -2.76
N THR A 14 -9.86 -13.43 -2.91
CA THR A 14 -9.55 -12.22 -2.13
C THR A 14 -10.05 -10.92 -2.78
N ARG A 15 -10.91 -11.02 -3.81
CA ARG A 15 -11.37 -9.87 -4.62
C ARG A 15 -11.91 -8.76 -3.72
N LYS A 16 -11.30 -7.57 -3.88
CA LYS A 16 -11.53 -6.30 -3.17
C LYS A 16 -12.88 -6.19 -2.44
N GLN A 17 -12.84 -6.36 -1.12
CA GLN A 17 -13.84 -5.79 -0.20
C GLN A 17 -13.25 -4.73 0.76
N SER A 18 -11.95 -4.39 0.68
CA SER A 18 -11.30 -3.47 1.65
C SER A 18 -11.39 -2.02 1.29
N ARG A 19 -12.31 -1.65 0.39
CA ARG A 19 -12.49 -0.26 -0.03
C ARG A 19 -12.75 0.66 1.17
N GLN A 20 -13.42 0.17 2.22
CA GLN A 20 -13.63 0.95 3.42
C GLN A 20 -12.34 1.15 4.25
N ALA A 21 -11.53 0.11 4.46
CA ALA A 21 -10.26 0.20 5.17
C ALA A 21 -9.25 1.08 4.39
N GLU A 22 -9.15 0.87 3.07
CA GLU A 22 -8.37 1.70 2.14
C GLU A 22 -8.80 3.17 2.25
N ASN A 23 -10.09 3.48 2.16
CA ASN A 23 -10.60 4.85 2.23
C ASN A 23 -10.35 5.53 3.58
N ARG A 24 -10.48 4.80 4.70
CA ARG A 24 -10.20 5.33 6.04
C ARG A 24 -8.71 5.63 6.21
N TYR A 25 -7.86 4.73 5.73
CA TYR A 25 -6.42 4.93 5.77
C TYR A 25 -6.00 6.11 4.88
N GLN A 26 -6.52 6.18 3.65
CA GLN A 26 -6.32 7.31 2.75
C GLN A 26 -6.72 8.64 3.39
N THR A 27 -7.92 8.70 3.99
CA THR A 27 -8.39 9.91 4.70
C THR A 27 -7.43 10.31 5.81
N SER A 28 -6.84 9.35 6.53
CA SER A 28 -5.87 9.62 7.59
C SER A 28 -4.57 10.20 7.02
N LEU A 29 -4.02 9.59 5.95
CA LEU A 29 -2.81 10.09 5.29
C LEU A 29 -3.00 11.47 4.65
N GLN A 30 -4.19 11.74 4.11
CA GLN A 30 -4.53 13.05 3.53
C GLN A 30 -4.49 14.19 4.56
N LYS A 31 -4.78 13.92 5.84
CA LYS A 31 -4.64 14.93 6.90
C LYS A 31 -3.19 15.36 7.10
N ILE A 32 -2.26 14.41 7.00
CA ILE A 32 -0.82 14.68 7.08
C ILE A 32 -0.39 15.50 5.87
N ALA A 33 -0.79 15.09 4.68
CA ALA A 33 -0.47 15.81 3.45
C ALA A 33 -1.02 17.25 3.46
N GLN A 34 -2.21 17.47 4.05
CA GLN A 34 -2.75 18.81 4.24
C GLN A 34 -1.91 19.63 5.24
N ALA A 35 -1.48 19.02 6.35
CA ALA A 35 -0.60 19.69 7.31
C ALA A 35 0.75 20.07 6.69
N VAL A 36 1.35 19.18 5.90
CA VAL A 36 2.54 19.45 5.08
C VAL A 36 2.30 20.66 4.17
N GLY A 37 1.19 20.68 3.44
CA GLY A 37 0.84 21.82 2.58
C GLY A 37 0.70 23.14 3.35
N ASN A 38 0.16 23.11 4.56
CA ASN A 38 0.02 24.29 5.40
C ASN A 38 1.38 24.80 5.91
N ILE A 39 2.29 23.90 6.32
CA ILE A 39 3.66 24.25 6.75
C ILE A 39 4.40 24.94 5.61
N VAL A 40 4.35 24.35 4.40
CA VAL A 40 5.06 24.88 3.24
C VAL A 40 4.48 26.23 2.78
N LYS A 41 3.15 26.33 2.63
CA LYS A 41 2.50 27.56 2.15
C LYS A 41 2.55 28.71 3.15
N GLY A 42 2.57 28.40 4.45
CA GLY A 42 2.55 29.42 5.51
C GLY A 42 3.90 30.09 5.76
N SER A 43 5.01 29.48 5.31
CA SER A 43 6.35 29.87 5.75
C SER A 43 7.28 30.29 4.61
N TYR A 44 7.03 29.88 3.36
CA TYR A 44 7.95 30.15 2.25
C TYR A 44 7.84 31.58 1.72
N ASP A 45 8.95 32.33 1.74
CA ASP A 45 9.04 33.71 1.21
C ASP A 45 10.08 33.86 0.08
N GLY A 46 10.77 32.78 -0.30
CA GLY A 46 11.83 32.78 -1.30
C GLY A 46 13.26 32.88 -0.74
N SER A 47 13.43 33.08 0.57
CA SER A 47 14.73 33.13 1.24
C SER A 47 15.25 31.74 1.63
N ASN A 48 16.57 31.62 1.79
CA ASN A 48 17.20 30.43 2.37
C ASN A 48 16.72 30.15 3.81
N ASP A 49 16.42 31.21 4.57
CA ASP A 49 15.98 31.10 5.96
C ASP A 49 14.60 30.44 6.01
N SER A 50 13.66 30.87 5.15
CA SER A 50 12.33 30.24 5.06
C SER A 50 12.39 28.75 4.69
N VAL A 51 13.34 28.34 3.84
CA VAL A 51 13.54 26.93 3.51
C VAL A 51 14.06 26.17 4.71
N THR A 52 15.07 26.71 5.41
CA THR A 52 15.63 26.08 6.61
C THR A 52 14.55 25.87 7.69
N GLU A 53 13.68 26.86 7.89
CA GLU A 53 12.54 26.77 8.80
C GLU A 53 11.53 25.70 8.37
N ILE A 54 11.19 25.63 7.07
CA ILE A 54 10.29 24.60 6.53
C ILE A 54 10.85 23.20 6.74
N LEU A 55 12.13 22.99 6.45
CA LEU A 55 12.79 21.69 6.63
C LEU A 55 12.74 21.26 8.09
N ALA A 56 13.11 22.15 9.02
CA ALA A 56 13.06 21.88 10.45
C ALA A 56 11.63 21.61 10.94
N ALA A 57 10.64 22.34 10.42
CA ALA A 57 9.23 22.15 10.76
C ALA A 57 8.68 20.81 10.26
N LEU A 58 9.03 20.39 9.04
CA LEU A 58 8.59 19.12 8.47
C LEU A 58 9.25 17.92 9.17
N ASP A 59 10.54 18.02 9.49
CA ASP A 59 11.26 17.00 10.25
C ASP A 59 10.68 16.85 11.67
N SER A 60 10.52 17.97 12.38
CA SER A 60 9.88 18.00 13.70
C SER A 60 8.45 17.44 13.65
N TYR A 61 7.69 17.75 12.59
CA TYR A 61 6.35 17.22 12.40
C TYR A 61 6.35 15.71 12.19
N SER A 62 7.28 15.17 11.41
CA SER A 62 7.47 13.72 11.21
C SER A 62 7.67 12.98 12.53
N GLU A 63 8.50 13.54 13.43
CA GLU A 63 8.72 12.95 14.75
C GLU A 63 7.49 13.09 15.66
N LEU A 64 6.89 14.28 15.69
CA LEU A 64 5.71 14.59 16.50
C LEU A 64 4.53 13.66 16.22
N ILE A 65 4.32 13.26 14.96
CA ILE A 65 3.20 12.38 14.59
C ILE A 65 3.44 10.92 14.92
N THR A 66 4.60 10.50 15.42
CA THR A 66 4.94 9.08 15.64
C THR A 66 3.88 8.31 16.45
N PRO A 67 3.39 8.79 17.62
CA PRO A 67 2.35 8.06 18.38
C PRO A 67 1.01 7.98 17.64
N TRP A 68 0.69 9.01 16.86
CA TRP A 68 -0.52 9.03 16.02
C TRP A 68 -0.37 8.06 14.85
N ALA A 69 0.79 8.02 14.20
CA ALA A 69 1.13 7.10 13.12
C ALA A 69 1.02 5.65 13.57
N GLN A 70 1.54 5.32 14.76
CA GLN A 70 1.40 4.00 15.38
C GLN A 70 -0.08 3.59 15.51
N ARG A 71 -0.93 4.48 16.01
CA ARG A 71 -2.37 4.19 16.17
C ARG A 71 -3.06 3.98 14.83
N VAL A 72 -2.76 4.83 13.83
CA VAL A 72 -3.32 4.70 12.48
C VAL A 72 -2.88 3.39 11.83
N ALA A 73 -1.59 3.05 11.91
CA ALA A 73 -1.03 1.81 11.39
C ALA A 73 -1.63 0.57 12.05
N GLN A 74 -1.78 0.57 13.38
CA GLN A 74 -2.45 -0.51 14.13
C GLN A 74 -3.89 -0.70 13.68
N ASN A 75 -4.67 0.38 13.59
CA ASN A 75 -6.06 0.30 13.15
C ASN A 75 -6.17 -0.19 11.70
N PHE A 76 -5.29 0.28 10.82
CA PHE A 76 -5.20 -0.18 9.44
C PHE A 76 -4.94 -1.68 9.36
N ALA A 77 -3.92 -2.19 10.06
CA ALA A 77 -3.60 -3.61 10.08
C ALA A 77 -4.77 -4.45 10.62
N LEU A 78 -5.41 -3.99 11.71
CA LEU A 78 -6.58 -4.67 12.30
C LEU A 78 -7.78 -4.71 11.34
N ASP A 79 -8.07 -3.62 10.64
CA ASP A 79 -9.17 -3.56 9.69
C ASP A 79 -8.96 -4.52 8.51
N ILE A 80 -7.75 -4.56 7.93
CA ILE A 80 -7.41 -5.51 6.87
C ILE A 80 -7.49 -6.96 7.39
N ASN A 81 -6.94 -7.24 8.56
CA ASN A 81 -6.96 -8.58 9.15
C ASN A 81 -8.37 -9.10 9.42
N ARG A 82 -9.26 -8.27 9.99
CA ARG A 82 -10.67 -8.64 10.21
C ARG A 82 -11.38 -8.99 8.91
N GLN A 83 -11.08 -8.26 7.85
CA GLN A 83 -11.69 -8.53 6.56
C GLN A 83 -11.13 -9.78 5.92
N ASP A 84 -9.81 -9.98 5.95
CA ASP A 84 -9.18 -11.20 5.46
C ASP A 84 -9.74 -12.42 6.20
N GLU A 85 -9.83 -12.35 7.53
CA GLU A 85 -10.46 -13.38 8.35
C GLU A 85 -11.92 -13.64 7.95
N LYS A 86 -12.70 -12.60 7.65
CA LYS A 86 -14.08 -12.75 7.16
C LYS A 86 -14.13 -13.51 5.83
N ILE A 87 -13.25 -13.18 4.88
CA ILE A 87 -13.16 -13.87 3.57
C ILE A 87 -12.85 -15.35 3.81
N TRP A 88 -11.80 -15.62 4.58
CA TRP A 88 -11.41 -16.99 4.91
C TRP A 88 -12.53 -17.77 5.59
N ARG A 89 -13.21 -17.19 6.58
CA ARG A 89 -14.34 -17.83 7.27
C ARG A 89 -15.49 -18.16 6.31
N GLN A 90 -15.86 -17.24 5.41
CA GLN A 90 -16.91 -17.46 4.42
C GLN A 90 -16.60 -18.65 3.50
N HIS A 91 -15.38 -18.73 2.98
CA HIS A 91 -14.95 -19.84 2.14
C HIS A 91 -14.77 -21.14 2.95
N SER A 92 -14.40 -21.03 4.22
CA SER A 92 -14.14 -22.19 5.06
C SER A 92 -15.40 -23.00 5.42
N GLN A 93 -16.60 -22.43 5.25
CA GLN A 93 -17.85 -23.20 5.38
C GLN A 93 -17.90 -24.37 4.38
N GLN A 94 -17.21 -24.23 3.25
CA GLN A 94 -17.15 -25.20 2.16
C GLN A 94 -15.95 -26.15 2.25
N ILE A 95 -15.05 -25.99 3.24
CA ILE A 95 -13.86 -26.84 3.43
C ILE A 95 -13.98 -27.66 4.74
N SER A 96 -13.04 -28.59 4.95
CA SER A 96 -13.06 -29.52 6.10
C SER A 96 -12.95 -28.79 7.45
N ARG A 97 -13.42 -29.43 8.53
CA ARG A 97 -13.33 -28.89 9.90
C ARG A 97 -11.89 -28.68 10.35
N GLU A 98 -10.98 -29.52 9.87
CA GLU A 98 -9.55 -29.45 10.20
C GLU A 98 -8.89 -28.24 9.53
N LEU A 99 -9.14 -28.03 8.24
CA LEU A 99 -8.65 -26.85 7.52
C LEU A 99 -9.18 -25.55 8.13
N ARG A 100 -10.45 -25.51 8.55
CA ARG A 100 -11.03 -24.39 9.32
C ARG A 100 -10.20 -24.05 10.56
N HIS A 101 -9.88 -25.06 11.36
CA HIS A 101 -9.14 -24.88 12.60
C HIS A 101 -7.68 -24.43 12.36
N LEU A 102 -7.05 -24.84 11.25
CA LEU A 102 -5.73 -24.35 10.86
C LEU A 102 -5.75 -22.87 10.48
N VAL A 103 -6.77 -22.43 9.72
CA VAL A 103 -6.96 -21.00 9.38
C VAL A 103 -7.13 -20.15 10.63
N ASP A 104 -7.96 -20.58 11.57
CA ASP A 104 -8.21 -19.84 12.82
C ASP A 104 -6.96 -19.73 13.70
N LYS A 105 -6.02 -20.69 13.56
CA LYS A 105 -4.74 -20.71 14.29
C LYS A 105 -3.56 -20.18 13.48
N ALA A 106 -3.80 -19.64 12.29
CA ALA A 106 -2.73 -19.14 11.43
C ALA A 106 -1.88 -18.08 12.18
N PRO A 107 -0.54 -18.20 12.19
CA PRO A 107 0.34 -17.32 12.97
C PRO A 107 0.54 -15.95 12.29
N VAL A 108 -0.53 -15.16 12.18
CA VAL A 108 -0.51 -13.85 11.49
C VAL A 108 0.05 -12.71 12.35
N GLY A 109 0.33 -12.97 13.63
CA GLY A 109 0.77 -11.94 14.58
C GLY A 109 2.08 -11.26 14.17
N GLN A 110 3.05 -12.01 13.63
CA GLN A 110 4.30 -11.44 13.13
C GLN A 110 4.08 -10.60 11.88
N VAL A 111 3.25 -11.08 10.94
CA VAL A 111 2.87 -10.35 9.72
C VAL A 111 2.18 -9.03 10.07
N MET A 112 1.26 -9.05 11.04
CA MET A 112 0.60 -7.86 11.56
C MET A 112 1.59 -6.84 12.12
N ARG A 113 2.60 -7.30 12.86
CA ARG A 113 3.63 -6.43 13.42
C ARG A 113 4.47 -5.78 12.32
N SER A 114 4.91 -6.54 11.31
CA SER A 114 5.61 -5.98 10.14
C SER A 114 4.76 -4.96 9.38
N ILE A 115 3.48 -5.24 9.14
CA ILE A 115 2.57 -4.28 8.49
C ILE A 115 2.54 -2.97 9.28
N VAL A 116 2.38 -3.03 10.61
CA VAL A 116 2.34 -1.83 11.45
C VAL A 116 3.65 -1.04 11.36
N GLU A 117 4.80 -1.73 11.46
CA GLU A 117 6.12 -1.10 11.39
C GLU A 117 6.35 -0.40 10.05
N GLU A 118 6.05 -1.06 8.93
CA GLU A 118 6.15 -0.50 7.58
C GLU A 118 5.22 0.70 7.39
N GLN A 119 3.97 0.61 7.86
CA GLN A 119 3.02 1.71 7.74
C GLN A 119 3.45 2.94 8.54
N ILE A 120 4.08 2.78 9.70
CA ILE A 120 4.64 3.92 10.44
C ILE A 120 5.70 4.63 9.59
N GLN A 121 6.57 3.89 8.89
CA GLN A 121 7.58 4.48 8.00
C GLN A 121 6.94 5.23 6.83
N TYR A 122 5.94 4.65 6.16
CA TYR A 122 5.25 5.34 5.06
C TYR A 122 4.45 6.57 5.50
N ILE A 123 3.86 6.53 6.69
CA ILE A 123 3.18 7.69 7.28
C ILE A 123 4.17 8.84 7.50
N LYS A 124 5.33 8.53 8.09
CA LYS A 124 6.41 9.49 8.37
C LYS A 124 7.14 9.94 7.11
N SER A 125 7.12 9.15 6.03
CA SER A 125 7.77 9.55 4.77
C SER A 125 7.06 10.71 4.09
N LEU A 126 5.77 10.95 4.35
CA LEU A 126 5.03 12.06 3.74
C LEU A 126 5.63 13.45 4.02
N PRO A 127 5.89 13.85 5.29
CA PRO A 127 6.58 15.10 5.58
C PRO A 127 8.05 15.09 5.17
N ILE A 128 8.76 13.96 5.28
CA ILE A 128 10.18 13.85 4.91
C ILE A 128 10.38 14.05 3.41
N GLU A 129 9.62 13.32 2.57
CA GLU A 129 9.68 13.45 1.11
C GLU A 129 9.27 14.86 0.65
N ALA A 130 8.40 15.55 1.41
CA ALA A 130 8.05 16.94 1.12
C ALA A 130 9.19 17.91 1.47
N ALA A 131 9.93 17.65 2.54
CA ALA A 131 11.11 18.43 2.91
C ALA A 131 12.20 18.31 1.83
N ASP A 132 12.53 17.08 1.42
CA ASP A 132 13.47 16.79 0.35
C ASP A 132 13.08 17.52 -0.94
N ARG A 133 11.79 17.47 -1.29
CA ARG A 133 11.26 18.17 -2.46
C ARG A 133 11.47 19.68 -2.38
N VAL A 134 11.16 20.31 -1.24
CA VAL A 134 11.33 21.77 -1.07
C VAL A 134 12.81 22.15 -1.22
N TYR A 135 13.70 21.38 -0.59
CA TYR A 135 15.15 21.58 -0.70
C TYR A 135 15.65 21.49 -2.16
N ASP A 136 15.24 20.44 -2.88
CA ASP A 136 15.64 20.22 -4.28
C ASP A 136 15.16 21.34 -5.21
N ILE A 137 13.90 21.78 -5.04
CA ILE A 137 13.35 22.87 -5.85
C ILE A 137 14.08 24.18 -5.57
N HIS A 138 14.40 24.45 -4.30
CA HIS A 138 15.10 25.66 -3.92
C HIS A 138 16.53 25.71 -4.48
N ASN A 139 17.27 24.60 -4.43
CA ASN A 139 18.61 24.54 -5.03
C ASN A 139 18.58 24.77 -6.54
N ARG A 140 17.59 24.20 -7.24
CA ARG A 140 17.35 24.48 -8.66
C ARG A 140 17.04 25.97 -8.90
N ALA A 141 16.32 26.62 -7.99
CA ALA A 141 16.05 28.05 -8.06
C ALA A 141 17.32 28.89 -7.93
N ILE A 142 18.22 28.55 -7.00
CA ILE A 142 19.53 29.21 -6.83
C ILE A 142 20.36 29.08 -8.12
N GLU A 143 20.48 27.88 -8.69
CA GLU A 143 21.20 27.64 -9.95
C GLU A 143 20.62 28.48 -11.11
N THR A 144 19.29 28.63 -11.14
CA THR A 144 18.60 29.43 -12.15
C THR A 144 18.89 30.92 -12.00
N VAL A 145 18.97 31.44 -10.76
CA VAL A 145 19.35 32.84 -10.50
C VAL A 145 20.78 33.10 -10.96
N VAL A 146 21.70 32.19 -10.64
CA VAL A 146 23.13 32.29 -11.04
C VAL A 146 23.27 32.36 -12.57
N THR A 147 22.37 31.72 -13.30
CA THR A 147 22.33 31.72 -14.77
C THR A 147 21.45 32.83 -15.38
N GLY A 148 20.92 33.76 -14.56
CA GLY A 148 20.13 34.91 -15.00
C GLY A 148 18.66 34.62 -15.32
N GLY A 149 18.14 33.48 -14.87
CA GLY A 149 16.75 33.07 -15.05
C GLY A 149 15.78 33.64 -14.00
N ARG A 150 14.49 33.30 -14.17
CA ARG A 150 13.38 33.76 -13.32
C ARG A 150 13.05 32.75 -12.22
N THR A 151 12.69 33.23 -11.02
CA THR A 151 12.47 32.38 -9.84
C THR A 151 10.99 32.12 -9.51
N GLU A 152 10.07 32.91 -10.05
CA GLU A 152 8.64 32.81 -9.79
C GLU A 152 8.04 31.42 -10.04
N PRO A 153 8.48 30.64 -11.07
CA PRO A 153 8.00 29.28 -11.26
C PRO A 153 8.31 28.33 -10.08
N PHE A 154 9.46 28.49 -9.41
CA PHE A 154 9.87 27.62 -8.30
C PHE A 154 9.05 27.86 -7.04
N ALA A 155 8.67 29.11 -6.77
CA ALA A 155 7.76 29.42 -5.66
C ALA A 155 6.41 28.71 -5.82
N LYS A 156 5.88 28.66 -7.05
CA LYS A 156 4.66 27.90 -7.36
C LYS A 156 4.88 26.40 -7.20
N GLU A 157 6.03 25.89 -7.64
CA GLU A 157 6.38 24.47 -7.52
C GLU A 157 6.52 24.04 -6.04
N ILE A 158 7.11 24.89 -5.18
CA ILE A 158 7.21 24.67 -3.73
C ILE A 158 5.82 24.70 -3.10
N ALA A 159 4.99 25.70 -3.43
CA ALA A 159 3.62 25.78 -2.92
C ALA A 159 2.76 24.56 -3.31
N ALA A 160 3.06 23.92 -4.43
CA ALA A 160 2.41 22.69 -4.90
C ALA A 160 2.87 21.41 -4.15
N SER A 161 3.89 21.47 -3.28
CA SER A 161 4.41 20.31 -2.54
C SER A 161 3.33 19.64 -1.68
N GLY A 162 2.36 20.40 -1.16
CA GLY A 162 1.20 19.83 -0.47
C GLY A 162 0.31 18.97 -1.38
N GLU A 163 0.12 19.36 -2.65
CA GLU A 163 -0.68 18.59 -3.62
C GLU A 163 0.05 17.31 -4.04
N VAL A 164 1.38 17.38 -4.16
CA VAL A 164 2.25 16.22 -4.37
C VAL A 164 2.14 15.26 -3.18
N ALA A 165 2.19 15.76 -1.94
CA ALA A 165 2.00 14.96 -0.73
C ALA A 165 0.61 14.28 -0.70
N VAL A 166 -0.45 14.97 -1.15
CA VAL A 166 -1.80 14.37 -1.25
C VAL A 166 -1.83 13.23 -2.27
N SER A 167 -1.15 13.40 -3.40
CA SER A 167 -1.03 12.36 -4.43
C SER A 167 -0.24 11.15 -3.90
N ARG A 168 0.84 11.41 -3.15
CA ARG A 168 1.63 10.38 -2.48
C ARG A 168 0.82 9.62 -1.43
N ALA A 169 0.04 10.31 -0.61
CA ALA A 169 -0.86 9.71 0.38
C ALA A 169 -1.88 8.74 -0.27
N LYS A 170 -2.44 9.11 -1.42
CA LYS A 170 -3.35 8.21 -2.19
C LYS A 170 -2.63 6.97 -2.71
N LEU A 171 -1.41 7.12 -3.21
CA LEU A 171 -0.58 6.02 -3.70
C LEU A 171 -0.23 5.04 -2.58
N ILE A 172 0.20 5.55 -1.42
CA ILE A 172 0.51 4.75 -0.23
C ILE A 172 -0.74 3.97 0.18
N ALA A 173 -1.87 4.65 0.41
CA ALA A 173 -3.09 3.98 0.88
C ALA A 173 -3.52 2.80 -0.01
N ARG A 174 -3.46 2.97 -1.34
CA ARG A 174 -3.82 1.93 -2.31
C ARG A 174 -2.84 0.77 -2.31
N THR A 175 -1.56 1.08 -2.41
CA THR A 175 -0.51 0.07 -2.58
C THR A 175 -0.35 -0.74 -1.30
N GLU A 176 -0.35 -0.07 -0.15
CA GLU A 176 -0.16 -0.71 1.14
C GLU A 176 -1.39 -1.50 1.59
N ALA A 177 -2.61 -1.08 1.23
CA ALA A 177 -3.81 -1.92 1.42
C ALA A 177 -3.71 -3.25 0.66
N GLY A 178 -3.22 -3.22 -0.57
CA GLY A 178 -3.00 -4.42 -1.37
C GLY A 178 -1.90 -5.32 -0.82
N ARG A 179 -0.76 -4.73 -0.43
CA ARG A 179 0.35 -5.46 0.21
C ARG A 179 -0.04 -6.13 1.52
N ALA A 180 -0.69 -5.40 2.42
CA ALA A 180 -1.16 -5.94 3.70
C ALA A 180 -2.16 -7.08 3.50
N GLN A 181 -3.12 -6.91 2.57
CA GLN A 181 -4.09 -7.95 2.24
C GLN A 181 -3.41 -9.22 1.72
N THR A 182 -2.49 -9.08 0.76
CA THR A 182 -1.77 -10.23 0.18
C THR A 182 -0.88 -10.91 1.20
N ALA A 183 -0.18 -10.17 2.06
CA ALA A 183 0.67 -10.74 3.11
C ALA A 183 -0.14 -11.58 4.13
N LEU A 184 -1.29 -11.06 4.57
CA LEU A 184 -2.19 -11.78 5.49
C LEU A 184 -2.84 -12.99 4.83
N THR A 185 -3.24 -12.84 3.56
CA THR A 185 -3.76 -13.96 2.75
C THR A 185 -2.72 -15.07 2.63
N GLN A 186 -1.49 -14.73 2.27
CA GLN A 186 -0.39 -15.67 2.10
C GLN A 186 -0.11 -16.44 3.39
N ALA A 187 -0.05 -15.74 4.53
CA ALA A 187 0.20 -16.37 5.83
C ALA A 187 -0.87 -17.43 6.17
N ARG A 188 -2.15 -17.12 5.92
CA ARG A 188 -3.25 -18.09 6.10
C ARG A 188 -3.20 -19.21 5.07
N ALA A 189 -2.96 -18.89 3.80
CA ALA A 189 -2.87 -19.86 2.72
C ALA A 189 -1.78 -20.91 2.99
N GLN A 190 -0.60 -20.47 3.41
CA GLN A 190 0.51 -21.36 3.74
C GLN A 190 0.21 -22.22 4.97
N SER A 191 -0.54 -21.70 5.95
CA SER A 191 -0.95 -22.48 7.14
C SER A 191 -1.85 -23.68 6.82
N VAL A 192 -2.54 -23.64 5.67
CA VAL A 192 -3.37 -24.74 5.16
C VAL A 192 -2.71 -25.50 3.99
N GLY A 193 -1.40 -25.35 3.82
CA GLY A 193 -0.63 -26.08 2.81
C GLY A 193 -0.78 -25.58 1.38
N SER A 194 -1.36 -24.40 1.15
CA SER A 194 -1.44 -23.82 -0.19
C SER A 194 -0.05 -23.49 -0.74
N ALA A 195 0.27 -24.05 -1.92
CA ALA A 195 1.52 -23.75 -2.63
C ALA A 195 1.49 -22.39 -3.35
N GLY A 196 0.31 -21.86 -3.66
CA GLY A 196 0.16 -20.67 -4.47
C GLY A 196 -1.28 -20.30 -4.78
N TYR A 197 -1.46 -19.42 -5.75
CA TYR A 197 -2.75 -18.87 -6.13
C TYR A 197 -2.84 -18.68 -7.64
N ILE A 198 -4.07 -18.58 -8.14
CA ILE A 198 -4.35 -18.10 -9.51
C ILE A 198 -4.41 -16.58 -9.47
N TRP A 199 -3.60 -15.93 -10.32
CA TRP A 199 -3.57 -14.49 -10.44
C TRP A 199 -4.83 -13.98 -11.16
N ARG A 200 -5.57 -13.10 -10.49
CA ARG A 200 -6.76 -12.46 -11.04
C ARG A 200 -6.59 -10.96 -11.13
N THR A 201 -7.08 -10.39 -12.21
CA THR A 201 -7.03 -8.95 -12.49
C THR A 201 -8.34 -8.27 -12.08
N ALA A 202 -8.35 -6.94 -12.12
CA ALA A 202 -9.59 -6.18 -11.94
C ALA A 202 -10.53 -6.27 -13.15
N GLU A 203 -10.07 -6.84 -14.28
CA GLU A 203 -10.81 -7.04 -15.53
C GLU A 203 -11.36 -5.73 -16.13
N ASP A 204 -10.63 -4.62 -15.98
CA ASP A 204 -11.00 -3.32 -16.54
C ASP A 204 -9.87 -2.67 -17.35
N GLY A 205 -10.18 -1.55 -18.00
CA GLY A 205 -9.28 -0.84 -18.90
C GLY A 205 -8.03 -0.24 -18.23
N ASP A 206 -8.00 -0.09 -16.91
CA ASP A 206 -6.84 0.44 -16.18
C ASP A 206 -5.81 -0.65 -15.82
N VAL A 207 -6.11 -1.93 -16.08
CA VAL A 207 -5.18 -3.03 -15.84
C VAL A 207 -4.03 -2.94 -16.85
N ARG A 208 -2.80 -2.80 -16.35
CA ARG A 208 -1.57 -2.75 -17.16
C ARG A 208 -1.40 -4.03 -18.00
N GLY A 209 -0.86 -3.91 -19.21
CA GLY A 209 -0.71 -5.05 -20.13
C GLY A 209 0.13 -6.23 -19.59
N SER A 210 1.15 -5.95 -18.79
CA SER A 210 1.93 -6.98 -18.07
C SER A 210 1.07 -7.75 -17.04
N HIS A 211 0.17 -7.05 -16.35
CA HIS A 211 -0.77 -7.65 -15.40
C HIS A 211 -1.90 -8.42 -16.10
N GLN A 212 -2.39 -7.94 -17.24
CA GLN A 212 -3.40 -8.65 -18.05
C GLN A 212 -2.90 -10.03 -18.49
N LYS A 213 -1.62 -10.12 -18.89
CA LYS A 213 -0.99 -11.39 -19.27
C LYS A 213 -0.97 -12.41 -18.14
N MET A 214 -1.02 -11.98 -16.88
CA MET A 214 -1.03 -12.86 -15.72
C MET A 214 -2.41 -13.42 -15.38
N GLU A 215 -3.50 -12.94 -16.00
CA GLU A 215 -4.85 -13.45 -15.73
C GLU A 215 -4.92 -14.98 -15.88
N GLY A 216 -5.37 -15.67 -14.83
CA GLY A 216 -5.49 -17.12 -14.81
C GLY A 216 -4.17 -17.89 -14.62
N GLN A 217 -3.02 -17.22 -14.54
CA GLN A 217 -1.74 -17.90 -14.30
C GLN A 217 -1.59 -18.31 -12.83
N PHE A 218 -1.04 -19.50 -12.61
CA PHE A 218 -0.67 -19.96 -11.27
C PHE A 218 0.66 -19.32 -10.85
N VAL A 219 0.68 -18.79 -9.63
CA VAL A 219 1.87 -18.18 -9.02
C VAL A 219 2.13 -18.84 -7.67
N GLU A 220 3.34 -19.36 -7.51
CA GLU A 220 3.81 -19.91 -6.24
C GLU A 220 4.11 -18.79 -5.24
N TRP A 221 3.77 -19.01 -3.96
CA TRP A 221 4.06 -18.03 -2.90
C TRP A 221 5.55 -17.74 -2.74
N ALA A 222 6.42 -18.71 -3.03
CA ALA A 222 7.87 -18.57 -2.93
C ALA A 222 8.50 -17.87 -4.15
N LYS A 223 7.75 -17.71 -5.25
CA LYS A 223 8.28 -17.23 -6.53
C LYS A 223 7.35 -16.18 -7.16
N PRO A 224 7.24 -14.97 -6.57
CA PRO A 224 6.51 -13.88 -7.17
C PRO A 224 7.06 -13.52 -8.56
N PRO A 225 6.20 -13.16 -9.53
CA PRO A 225 6.64 -12.71 -10.84
C PRO A 225 7.29 -11.33 -10.80
N THR A 226 8.08 -11.02 -11.80
CA THR A 226 8.58 -9.65 -12.07
C THR A 226 7.76 -9.03 -13.19
N LEU A 227 7.03 -7.96 -12.88
CA LEU A 227 6.19 -7.20 -13.81
C LEU A 227 6.54 -5.73 -13.69
N ASP A 228 6.60 -5.00 -14.81
CA ASP A 228 6.95 -3.58 -14.84
C ASP A 228 8.25 -3.26 -14.08
N SER A 229 9.24 -4.14 -14.20
CA SER A 229 10.53 -4.06 -13.51
C SER A 229 10.45 -4.16 -11.97
N MET A 230 9.34 -4.66 -11.44
CA MET A 230 9.11 -4.86 -10.00
C MET A 230 8.69 -6.30 -9.72
N THR A 231 9.31 -6.92 -8.71
CA THR A 231 8.92 -8.27 -8.25
C THR A 231 7.85 -8.17 -7.18
N GLY A 232 6.73 -8.87 -7.37
CA GLY A 232 5.67 -8.88 -6.37
C GLY A 232 4.45 -9.73 -6.74
N HIS A 233 3.68 -10.07 -5.72
CA HIS A 233 2.43 -10.81 -5.87
C HIS A 233 1.27 -9.92 -6.36
N ALA A 234 0.14 -10.55 -6.67
CA ALA A 234 -1.07 -9.84 -7.08
C ALA A 234 -1.48 -8.84 -6.00
N GLY A 235 -1.77 -7.60 -6.41
CA GLY A 235 -2.17 -6.52 -5.51
C GLY A 235 -1.02 -5.81 -4.79
N THR A 236 0.24 -6.26 -4.94
CA THR A 236 1.38 -5.70 -4.18
C THR A 236 2.17 -4.62 -4.91
N LEU A 237 1.98 -4.50 -6.22
CA LEU A 237 2.63 -3.48 -7.05
C LEU A 237 1.89 -2.12 -6.95
N PRO A 238 2.56 -0.99 -7.27
CA PRO A 238 1.96 0.34 -7.17
C PRO A 238 0.59 0.45 -7.86
N ASN A 239 -0.42 0.95 -7.12
CA ASN A 239 -1.81 1.08 -7.57
C ASN A 239 -2.46 -0.22 -8.12
N CYS A 240 -1.87 -1.38 -7.88
CA CYS A 240 -2.37 -2.65 -8.40
C CYS A 240 -3.69 -3.04 -7.74
N ARG A 241 -4.66 -3.49 -8.55
CA ARG A 241 -5.97 -3.98 -8.09
C ARG A 241 -6.18 -5.47 -8.40
N CYS A 242 -5.14 -6.15 -8.86
CA CYS A 242 -5.12 -7.61 -8.99
C CYS A 242 -5.25 -8.26 -7.60
N TYR A 243 -5.71 -9.50 -7.55
CA TYR A 243 -5.93 -10.23 -6.32
C TYR A 243 -5.60 -11.71 -6.48
N CYS A 244 -5.47 -12.39 -5.34
CA CYS A 244 -5.14 -13.80 -5.30
C CYS A 244 -6.45 -14.62 -5.23
N GLU A 245 -6.63 -15.56 -6.14
CA GLU A 245 -7.56 -16.68 -5.95
C GLU A 245 -6.75 -17.87 -5.42
N VAL A 246 -6.71 -18.02 -4.09
CA VAL A 246 -5.85 -18.99 -3.41
C VAL A 246 -6.31 -20.40 -3.74
N VAL A 247 -5.36 -21.25 -4.13
CA VAL A 247 -5.63 -22.67 -4.40
C VAL A 247 -5.43 -23.46 -3.11
N ILE A 248 -6.48 -24.10 -2.63
CA ILE A 248 -6.40 -25.01 -1.47
C ILE A 248 -6.08 -26.43 -1.98
N PRO A 249 -5.12 -27.15 -1.36
CA PRO A 249 -4.88 -28.55 -1.67
C PRO A 249 -6.16 -29.38 -1.50
N GLU A 250 -6.37 -30.37 -2.35
CA GLU A 250 -7.35 -31.43 -2.08
C GLU A 250 -6.68 -32.46 -1.18
N ASP A 251 -7.41 -32.93 -0.16
CA ASP A 251 -6.98 -34.03 0.72
C ASP A 251 -6.74 -35.33 -0.07
#